data_AF-A0A1V5YKV8-F1
#
_entry.id   AF-A0A1V5YKV8-F1
#
_cell.length_a   1.000
_cell.length_b   1.000
_cell.length_c   1.000
_cell.angle_alpha   90.00
_cell.angle_beta   90.00
_cell.angle_gamma   90.00
#
_symmetry.space_group_name_H-M   'P 1'
#
loop_
_entity.id
_entity.type
_entity.pdbx_description
1 polymer ?
#
loop_
_entity_poly.entity_id
_entity_poly.type
_entity_poly.pdbx_seq_one_letter_code
_entity_poly.pdbx_strand_id
1 'polypeptide(L)' 'MKAYCFKCKAQQEVKNPKVVTLKNGRKATKGTCSVCGAKVSRMGVAK' A
#
# COMPACT_ATOMS: atom_id res chain seq x y z
N MET A 1 1.99 -8.11 -4.94
CA MET A 1 2.11 -7.49 -3.59
C MET A 1 0.70 -7.22 -3.06
N LYS A 2 0.35 -7.75 -1.89
CA LYS A 2 -1.00 -7.57 -1.31
C LYS A 2 -0.95 -6.56 -0.15
N ALA A 3 -1.87 -5.60 -0.13
CA ALA A 3 -2.04 -4.66 0.96
C ALA A 3 -3.45 -4.77 1.51
N TYR A 4 -3.58 -4.55 2.82
CA TYR A 4 -4.89 -4.50 3.44
C TYR A 4 -5.61 -3.23 2.99
N CYS A 5 -6.78 -3.40 2.39
CA CYS A 5 -7.63 -2.28 2.00
C CYS A 5 -8.69 -2.07 3.08
N PHE A 6 -8.68 -0.91 3.74
CA PHE A 6 -9.65 -0.58 4.79
C PHE A 6 -11.09 -0.51 4.28
N LYS A 7 -11.31 -0.15 3.00
CA LYS A 7 -12.66 -0.19 2.40
C LYS A 7 -13.15 -1.62 2.18
N CYS A 8 -12.27 -2.49 1.68
CA CYS A 8 -12.64 -3.89 1.43
C CYS A 8 -12.51 -4.77 2.67
N LYS A 9 -11.93 -4.24 3.77
CA LYS A 9 -11.56 -4.96 5.00
C LYS A 9 -10.83 -6.29 4.76
N ALA A 10 -10.11 -6.37 3.66
CA ALA A 10 -9.46 -7.58 3.17
C ALA A 10 -8.10 -7.25 2.55
N GLN A 11 -7.25 -8.28 2.44
CA GLN A 11 -6.01 -8.18 1.68
C GLN A 11 -6.32 -8.16 0.18
N GLN A 12 -5.98 -7.06 -0.46
CA GLN A 12 -6.24 -6.84 -1.88
C GLN A 12 -4.94 -6.61 -2.62
N GLU A 13 -4.97 -6.89 -3.93
CA GLU A 13 -3.85 -6.59 -4.80
C GLU A 13 -3.67 -5.08 -4.95
N VAL A 14 -2.39 -4.68 -4.93
CA VAL A 14 -1.99 -3.28 -5.11
C VAL A 14 -1.59 -3.07 -6.55
N LYS A 15 -2.38 -2.28 -7.28
CA LYS A 15 -2.03 -1.73 -8.60
C LYS A 15 -1.13 -0.51 -8.43
N ASN A 16 -0.14 -0.38 -9.30
CA ASN A 16 0.86 0.69 -9.31
C ASN A 16 1.56 0.90 -7.95
N PRO A 17 2.23 -0.13 -7.40
CA PRO A 17 3.03 0.03 -6.18
C PRO A 17 4.19 1.00 -6.44
N LYS A 18 4.20 2.13 -5.74
CA LYS A 18 5.28 3.12 -5.69
C LYS A 18 5.89 3.13 -4.31
N VAL A 19 7.19 2.87 -4.24
CA VAL A 19 7.95 3.02 -3.01
C VAL A 19 8.19 4.51 -2.79
N VAL A 20 7.77 5.02 -1.64
CA VAL A 20 8.00 6.39 -1.22
C VAL A 20 8.71 6.40 0.12
N THR A 21 9.68 7.29 0.26
CA THR A 21 10.31 7.58 1.55
C THR A 21 9.47 8.63 2.25
N LEU A 22 8.94 8.30 3.42
CA LEU A 22 8.22 9.26 4.25
C LEU A 22 9.19 10.27 4.86
N LYS A 23 8.67 11.42 5.31
CA LYS A 23 9.46 12.46 5.99
C LYS A 23 10.15 11.97 7.27
N ASN A 24 9.72 10.85 7.85
CA ASN A 24 10.34 10.20 9.00
C ASN A 24 11.46 9.19 8.62
N GLY A 25 11.95 9.23 7.39
CA GLY A 25 13.02 8.34 6.90
C GLY A 25 12.58 6.90 6.60
N ARG A 26 11.32 6.52 6.88
CA ARG A 26 10.83 5.15 6.66
C ARG A 26 10.34 4.98 5.22
N LYS A 27 10.73 3.89 4.56
CA LYS A 27 10.19 3.49 3.26
C LYS A 27 8.78 2.90 3.45
N ALA A 28 7.83 3.36 2.65
CA ALA A 28 6.52 2.75 2.53
C ALA A 28 6.20 2.50 1.07
N THR A 29 5.39 1.48 0.81
CA THR A 29 4.86 1.23 -0.52
C THR A 29 3.45 1.79 -0.59
N LYS A 30 3.24 2.80 -1.42
CA LYS A 30 1.90 3.32 -1.77
C LYS A 30 1.44 2.64 -3.04
N GLY A 31 0.15 2.50 -3.22
CA GLY A 31 -0.45 2.09 -4.48
C GLY A 31 -1.96 2.21 -4.42
N THR A 32 -2.64 1.47 -5.28
CA THR A 32 -4.08 1.57 -5.49
C THR A 32 -4.72 0.19 -5.37
N CYS A 33 -5.83 0.09 -4.65
CA CYS A 33 -6.58 -1.15 -4.52
C CYS A 33 -7.21 -1.52 -5.87
N SER A 34 -6.98 -2.75 -6.35
CA SER A 34 -7.55 -3.25 -7.61
C SER A 34 -9.09 -3.27 -7.65
N VAL A 35 -9.74 -3.35 -6.50
CA VAL A 35 -11.19 -3.55 -6.37
C VAL A 35 -11.94 -2.24 -6.20
N CYS A 36 -11.54 -1.41 -5.23
CA CYS A 36 -12.27 -0.20 -4.88
C CYS A 36 -11.58 1.10 -5.35
N GLY A 37 -10.42 1.00 -5.99
CA GLY A 37 -9.63 2.15 -6.44
C GLY A 37 -9.04 3.01 -5.32
N ALA A 38 -9.23 2.64 -4.05
CA ALA A 38 -8.72 3.41 -2.93
C ALA A 38 -7.19 3.37 -2.88
N LYS A 39 -6.57 4.50 -2.48
CA LYS A 39 -5.13 4.55 -2.19
C LYS A 39 -4.86 3.65 -0.99
N VAL A 40 -4.05 2.62 -1.20
CA VAL A 40 -3.60 1.69 -0.16
C VAL A 40 -2.11 1.89 0.03
N SER A 41 -1.67 1.89 1.28
CA SER A 41 -0.25 1.99 1.62
C SER A 41 0.13 0.91 2.60
N ARG A 42 1.17 0.15 2.26
CA ARG A 42 1.82 -0.82 3.13
C ARG A 42 3.07 -0.16 3.72
N MET A 43 3.00 0.19 4.99
CA MET A 43 4.19 0.55 5.78
C MET A 43 4.88 -0.74 6.21
N GLY A 44 6.15 -0.88 5.86
CA GLY A 44 6.89 -2.12 6.09
C GLY A 44 7.75 -2.48 4.89
N VAL A 45 8.88 -1.79 4.77
CA VAL A 45 10.09 -2.48 4.33
C VAL A 45 10.66 -3.06 5.63
N ALA A 46 10.11 -4.19 6.07
CA ALA A 46 10.95 -5.11 6.84
C ALA A 46 11.88 -5.71 5.78
N LYS A 47 13.17 -5.53 6.04
CA LYS A 47 14.28 -6.04 5.27
C LYS A 47 14.10 -7.53 4.97
#